data_AF-A0A2W6U5Q8-F1
#
_entry.id   AF-A0A2W6U5Q8-F1
#
_cell.length_a   1.000
_cell.length_b   1.000
_cell.length_c   1.000
_cell.angle_alpha   90.00
_cell.angle_beta   90.00
_cell.angle_gamma   90.00
#
_symmetry.space_group_name_H-M   'P 1'
#
loop_
_entity.id
_entity.type
_entity.pdbx_description
1 polymer ?
#
loop_
_entity_poly.entity_id
_entity_poly.type
_entity_poly.pdbx_seq_one_letter_code
_entity_poly.pdbx_strand_id
1 'polypeptide(L)'
;MRDSRVADDLRRAAVELFAEQGYATTSVQQIVDAAGVTKGAMYHYFASKDDLLFGIYDSLLTLQKAHLDEIVARGGDVDEILRAACIDVVKTSIDQLREGAVFFQRQHLLTPERGREIVRRRREYHDVFAALLERGQREGRYRTDVPLAVLVA
;
A
#
# COMPACT_ATOMS: atom_id res chain seq x y z
N MET A 1 15.92 13.61 4.05
CA MET A 1 14.74 14.34 4.58
C MET A 1 14.06 15.24 3.55
N ARG A 2 14.78 16.04 2.75
CA ARG A 2 14.17 16.92 1.74
C ARG A 2 13.55 16.15 0.55
N ASP A 3 14.14 15.01 0.19
CA ASP A 3 13.71 14.21 -0.97
C ASP A 3 12.41 13.43 -0.74
N SER A 4 12.24 12.79 0.41
CA SER A 4 10.99 12.08 0.77
C SER A 4 9.78 13.00 0.72
N ARG A 5 9.94 14.24 1.21
CA ARG A 5 8.86 15.21 1.30
C ARG A 5 8.31 15.61 -0.07
N VAL A 6 9.15 15.73 -1.10
CA VAL A 6 8.70 16.07 -2.46
C VAL A 6 7.84 14.94 -3.05
N ALA A 7 8.25 13.69 -2.87
CA ALA A 7 7.47 12.54 -3.33
C ALA A 7 6.11 12.47 -2.59
N ASP A 8 6.09 12.74 -1.29
CA ASP A 8 4.88 12.77 -0.47
C ASP A 8 3.93 13.90 -0.90
N ASP A 9 4.46 15.11 -1.15
CA ASP A 9 3.69 16.26 -1.62
C ASP A 9 3.07 15.99 -3.00
N LEU A 10 3.81 15.36 -3.92
CA LEU A 10 3.31 14.93 -5.23
C LEU A 10 2.20 13.87 -5.12
N ARG A 11 2.37 12.87 -4.25
CA ARG A 11 1.36 11.82 -4.03
C ARG A 11 0.07 12.42 -3.48
N ARG A 12 0.17 13.25 -2.45
CA ARG A 12 -0.99 13.90 -1.82
C ARG A 12 -1.76 14.78 -2.81
N ALA A 13 -1.06 15.64 -3.55
CA ALA A 13 -1.68 16.47 -4.58
C ALA A 13 -2.37 15.63 -5.68
N ALA A 14 -1.72 14.53 -6.10
CA ALA A 14 -2.30 13.63 -7.08
C ALA A 14 -3.55 12.91 -6.55
N VAL A 15 -3.55 12.42 -5.30
CA VAL A 15 -4.73 11.79 -4.67
C VAL A 15 -5.91 12.75 -4.63
N GLU A 16 -5.70 13.99 -4.21
CA GLU A 16 -6.74 15.03 -4.15
C GLU A 16 -7.33 15.28 -5.54
N LEU A 17 -6.49 15.56 -6.54
CA LEU A 17 -6.94 15.85 -7.91
C LEU A 17 -7.61 14.62 -8.57
N PHE A 18 -7.07 13.42 -8.35
CA PHE A 18 -7.66 12.20 -8.89
C PHE A 18 -9.03 11.91 -8.29
N ALA A 19 -9.23 12.22 -7.00
CA ALA A 19 -10.51 12.08 -6.33
C ALA A 19 -11.54 13.13 -6.78
N GLU A 20 -11.11 14.37 -7.04
CA GLU A 20 -12.01 15.48 -7.39
C GLU A 20 -12.48 15.47 -8.85
N GLN A 21 -11.54 15.33 -9.80
CA GLN A 21 -11.82 15.48 -11.24
C GLN A 21 -11.54 14.21 -12.05
N GLY A 22 -10.89 13.22 -11.46
CA GLY A 22 -10.54 11.95 -12.10
C GLY A 22 -9.12 11.88 -12.65
N TYR A 23 -8.64 10.64 -12.84
CA TYR A 23 -7.27 10.37 -13.31
C TYR A 23 -7.01 10.90 -14.73
N ALA A 24 -7.92 10.64 -15.68
CA ALA A 24 -7.67 10.93 -17.10
C ALA A 24 -7.63 12.45 -17.38
N THR A 25 -8.46 13.23 -16.70
CA THR A 25 -8.58 14.69 -16.80
C THR A 25 -7.48 15.44 -16.06
N THR A 26 -6.83 14.79 -15.09
CA THR A 26 -5.73 15.38 -14.33
C THR A 26 -4.43 15.33 -15.13
N SER A 27 -3.84 16.50 -15.39
CA SER A 27 -2.55 16.65 -16.06
C SER A 27 -1.39 16.65 -15.06
N VAL A 28 -0.18 16.29 -15.52
CA VAL A 28 1.05 16.42 -14.72
C VAL A 28 1.28 17.87 -14.30
N GLN A 29 0.91 18.85 -15.12
CA GLN A 29 1.05 20.27 -14.77
C GLN A 29 0.23 20.63 -13.53
N GLN A 30 -1.06 20.24 -13.49
CA GLN A 30 -1.92 20.49 -12.33
C GLN A 30 -1.37 19.86 -11.05
N ILE A 31 -0.82 18.64 -11.15
CA ILE A 31 -0.23 17.94 -9.99
C ILE A 31 0.97 18.71 -9.43
N VAL A 32 1.90 19.13 -10.29
CA VAL A 32 3.12 19.82 -9.81
C VAL A 32 2.81 21.22 -9.30
N ASP A 33 1.83 21.90 -9.89
CA ASP A 33 1.36 23.21 -9.42
C ASP A 33 0.73 23.08 -8.02
N ALA A 34 -0.14 22.09 -7.81
CA ALA A 34 -0.75 21.80 -6.51
C ALA A 34 0.27 21.34 -5.45
N ALA A 35 1.28 20.57 -5.86
CA ALA A 35 2.36 20.14 -4.97
C ALA A 35 3.41 21.24 -4.70
N GLY A 36 3.37 22.36 -5.44
CA GLY A 36 4.35 23.45 -5.29
C GLY A 36 5.75 23.07 -5.76
N VAL A 37 5.87 22.19 -6.76
CA VAL A 37 7.15 21.69 -7.30
C VAL A 37 7.20 21.83 -8.82
N THR A 38 8.36 21.52 -9.41
CA THR A 38 8.53 21.58 -10.87
C THR A 38 8.21 20.24 -11.54
N LYS A 39 7.92 20.26 -12.85
CA LYS A 39 7.86 19.03 -13.67
C LYS A 39 9.15 18.22 -13.59
N GLY A 40 10.31 18.89 -13.60
CA GLY A 40 11.61 18.22 -13.46
C GLY A 40 11.73 17.46 -12.13
N ALA A 41 11.22 18.03 -11.03
CA ALA A 41 11.14 17.32 -9.76
C ALA A 41 10.19 16.12 -9.84
N MET A 42 9.01 16.27 -10.44
CA MET A 42 8.09 15.13 -10.62
C MET A 42 8.72 13.99 -11.41
N TYR A 43 9.35 14.27 -12.56
CA TYR A 43 10.01 13.25 -13.37
C TYR A 43 11.28 12.66 -12.75
N HIS A 44 11.86 13.33 -11.74
CA HIS A 44 12.93 12.76 -10.94
C HIS A 44 12.43 11.63 -10.02
N TYR A 45 11.23 11.77 -9.46
CA TYR A 45 10.64 10.77 -8.55
C TYR A 45 9.75 9.75 -9.25
N PHE A 46 9.02 10.16 -10.29
CA PHE A 46 8.02 9.36 -10.97
C PHE A 46 8.17 9.52 -12.48
N ALA A 47 8.44 8.43 -13.19
CA ALA A 47 8.69 8.46 -14.62
C ALA A 47 7.47 8.90 -15.44
N SER A 48 6.26 8.76 -14.88
CA SER A 48 5.00 9.11 -15.52
C SER A 48 3.89 9.37 -14.49
N LYS A 49 2.72 9.80 -14.97
CA LYS A 49 1.50 9.89 -14.14
C LYS A 49 1.05 8.51 -13.64
N ASP A 50 1.25 7.46 -14.45
CA ASP A 50 0.95 6.08 -14.06
C ASP A 50 1.92 5.60 -12.97
N ASP A 51 3.17 6.03 -13.06
CA ASP A 51 4.20 5.73 -12.05
C ASP A 51 3.90 6.40 -10.71
N LEU A 52 3.39 7.63 -10.75
CA LEU A 52 2.88 8.32 -9.57
C LEU A 52 1.65 7.61 -8.97
N LEU A 53 0.71 7.15 -9.81
CA LEU A 53 -0.44 6.36 -9.35
C LEU A 53 0.00 5.07 -8.66
N PHE A 54 0.97 4.36 -9.23
CA PHE A 54 1.60 3.21 -8.58
C PHE A 54 2.24 3.61 -7.24
N GLY A 55 3.02 4.69 -7.21
CA GLY A 55 3.73 5.17 -6.03
C GLY A 55 2.82 5.55 -4.86
N ILE A 56 1.59 5.98 -5.12
CA ILE A 56 0.56 6.22 -4.09
C ILE A 56 0.26 4.92 -3.36
N TYR A 57 -0.12 3.86 -4.08
CA TYR A 57 -0.51 2.61 -3.44
C TYR A 57 0.70 1.83 -2.89
N ASP A 58 1.84 1.89 -3.57
CA ASP A 58 3.08 1.30 -3.08
C ASP A 58 3.50 1.88 -1.72
N SER A 59 3.23 3.17 -1.48
CA SER A 59 3.50 3.79 -0.17
C SER A 59 2.65 3.20 0.95
N LEU A 60 1.37 2.91 0.68
CA LEU A 60 0.47 2.24 1.63
C LEU A 60 0.93 0.81 1.92
N LEU A 61 1.25 0.03 0.88
CA LEU A 61 1.75 -1.34 1.04
C LEU A 61 3.08 -1.37 1.81
N THR A 62 3.96 -0.41 1.55
CA THR A 62 5.23 -0.26 2.29
C THR A 62 4.97 0.00 3.77
N LEU A 63 4.08 0.93 4.09
CA LEU A 63 3.72 1.29 5.46
C LEU A 63 3.15 0.08 6.21
N GLN A 64 2.17 -0.59 5.62
CA GLN A 64 1.53 -1.77 6.20
C GLN A 64 2.54 -2.90 6.42
N LYS A 65 3.43 -3.15 5.46
CA LYS A 65 4.48 -4.18 5.61
C LYS A 65 5.46 -3.83 6.73
N ALA A 66 5.90 -2.58 6.81
CA ALA A 66 6.80 -2.13 7.87
C ALA A 66 6.16 -2.28 9.25
N HIS A 67 4.89 -1.87 9.41
CA HIS A 67 4.16 -2.05 10.66
C HIS A 67 4.00 -3.53 11.03
N LEU A 68 3.67 -4.39 10.06
CA LEU A 68 3.58 -5.84 10.30
C LEU A 68 4.92 -6.40 10.78
N ASP A 69 6.02 -6.01 10.14
CA ASP A 69 7.36 -6.45 10.54
C ASP A 69 7.72 -5.99 11.96
N GLU A 70 7.37 -4.76 12.33
CA GLU A 70 7.57 -4.26 13.69
C GLU A 70 6.71 -5.00 14.72
N ILE A 71 5.44 -5.28 14.39
CA ILE A 71 4.51 -6.04 15.24
C ILE A 71 5.06 -7.45 15.48
N VAL A 72 5.55 -8.12 14.43
CA VAL A 72 6.14 -9.46 14.52
C VAL A 72 7.46 -9.42 15.30
N ALA A 73 8.31 -8.41 15.08
CA ALA A 73 9.61 -8.28 15.73
C ALA A 73 9.53 -8.07 17.25
N ARG A 74 8.44 -7.47 17.75
CA ARG A 74 8.19 -7.37 19.20
C ARG A 74 8.02 -8.74 19.86
N GLY A 75 7.66 -9.77 19.09
CA GLY A 75 7.41 -11.11 19.59
C GLY A 75 6.19 -11.18 20.50
N GLY A 76 5.99 -12.34 21.11
CA GLY A 76 4.87 -12.59 22.03
C GLY A 76 3.89 -13.65 21.53
N ASP A 77 2.69 -13.58 22.09
CA ASP A 77 1.60 -14.51 21.83
C ASP A 77 1.06 -14.35 20.41
N VAL A 78 0.82 -15.47 19.70
CA VAL A 78 0.43 -15.42 18.28
C VAL A 78 -0.96 -14.79 18.08
N ASP A 79 -1.87 -14.91 19.04
CA ASP A 79 -3.20 -14.31 18.98
C ASP A 79 -3.10 -12.78 19.12
N GLU A 80 -2.21 -12.30 19.99
CA GLU A 80 -1.95 -10.88 20.19
C GLU A 80 -1.30 -10.25 18.95
N ILE A 81 -0.32 -10.94 18.36
CA ILE A 81 0.36 -10.49 17.13
C ILE A 81 -0.63 -10.42 15.96
N LEU A 82 -1.42 -11.48 15.73
CA LEU A 82 -2.43 -11.49 14.66
C LEU A 82 -3.50 -10.42 14.88
N ARG A 83 -3.98 -10.24 16.12
CA ARG A 83 -4.93 -9.18 16.45
C ARG A 83 -4.34 -7.80 16.15
N ALA A 84 -3.10 -7.55 16.55
CA ALA A 84 -2.42 -6.28 16.29
C ALA A 84 -2.28 -6.03 14.78
N ALA A 85 -1.85 -7.04 14.01
CA ALA A 85 -1.74 -6.96 12.56
C ALA A 85 -3.08 -6.66 11.88
N CYS A 86 -4.16 -7.35 12.27
CA CYS A 86 -5.51 -7.09 11.77
C CYS A 86 -5.99 -5.67 12.08
N ILE A 87 -5.76 -5.18 13.30
CA ILE A 87 -6.16 -3.84 13.70
C ILE A 87 -5.36 -2.79 12.90
N ASP A 88 -4.06 -2.99 12.75
CA ASP A 88 -3.18 -2.07 12.02
C ASP A 88 -3.56 -1.96 10.55
N VAL A 89 -3.75 -3.08 9.85
CA VAL A 89 -4.12 -3.06 8.43
C VAL A 89 -5.48 -2.39 8.20
N VAL A 90 -6.45 -2.62 9.10
CA VAL A 90 -7.78 -1.97 9.03
C VAL A 90 -7.66 -0.47 9.28
N LYS A 91 -6.93 -0.05 10.32
CA LYS A 91 -6.73 1.38 10.64
C LYS A 91 -6.02 2.11 9.52
N THR A 92 -4.88 1.60 9.05
CA THR A 92 -4.13 2.20 7.95
C THR A 92 -4.96 2.28 6.67
N SER A 93 -5.80 1.28 6.38
CA SER A 93 -6.72 1.30 5.23
C SER A 93 -7.82 2.35 5.37
N ILE A 94 -8.30 2.63 6.58
CA ILE A 94 -9.27 3.70 6.86
C ILE A 94 -8.60 5.07 6.75
N ASP A 95 -7.43 5.23 7.36
CA ASP A 95 -6.67 6.48 7.38
C ASP A 95 -6.17 6.87 5.97
N GLN A 96 -5.99 5.88 5.08
CA GLN A 96 -5.54 6.04 3.70
C GLN A 96 -6.63 5.63 2.69
N LEU A 97 -7.90 5.78 3.07
CA LEU A 97 -9.04 5.32 2.26
C LEU A 97 -9.08 6.00 0.89
N ARG A 98 -8.68 7.28 0.80
CA ARG A 98 -8.69 8.02 -0.48
C ARG A 98 -7.63 7.47 -1.43
N GLU A 99 -6.44 7.24 -0.93
CA GLU A 99 -5.30 6.64 -1.62
C GLU A 99 -5.70 5.26 -2.16
N GLY A 100 -6.28 4.42 -1.30
CA GLY A 100 -6.78 3.10 -1.68
C GLY A 100 -7.90 3.17 -2.73
N ALA A 101 -8.90 4.04 -2.54
CA ALA A 101 -10.03 4.17 -3.46
C ALA A 101 -9.59 4.61 -4.87
N VAL A 102 -8.69 5.60 -4.96
CA VAL A 102 -8.12 6.07 -6.22
C VAL A 102 -7.38 4.94 -6.94
N PHE A 103 -6.60 4.15 -6.20
CA PHE A 103 -5.92 2.99 -6.76
C PHE A 103 -6.90 1.93 -7.27
N PHE A 104 -7.84 1.45 -6.44
CA PHE A 104 -8.74 0.35 -6.81
C PHE A 104 -9.59 0.67 -8.05
N GLN A 105 -10.02 1.93 -8.19
CA GLN A 105 -10.78 2.37 -9.36
C GLN A 105 -9.96 2.38 -10.66
N ARG A 106 -8.63 2.44 -10.58
CA ARG A 106 -7.74 2.74 -11.70
C ARG A 106 -6.59 1.75 -11.88
N GLN A 107 -6.51 0.70 -11.08
CA GLN A 107 -5.47 -0.32 -11.16
C GLN A 107 -5.37 -1.00 -12.55
N HIS A 108 -6.45 -1.02 -13.32
CA HIS A 108 -6.47 -1.53 -14.70
C HIS A 108 -5.68 -0.67 -15.70
N LEU A 109 -5.33 0.56 -15.32
CA LEU A 109 -4.51 1.48 -16.11
C LEU A 109 -3.02 1.33 -15.83
N LEU A 110 -2.64 0.56 -14.81
CA LEU A 110 -1.23 0.29 -14.54
C LEU A 110 -0.61 -0.49 -15.69
N THR A 111 0.67 -0.23 -15.93
CA THR A 111 1.44 -1.10 -16.81
C THR A 111 1.48 -2.51 -16.23
N PRO A 112 1.63 -3.56 -17.07
CA PRO A 112 1.77 -4.93 -16.60
C PRO A 112 2.90 -5.09 -15.56
N GLU A 113 3.98 -4.32 -15.70
CA GLU A 113 5.12 -4.30 -14.77
C GLU A 113 4.69 -3.81 -13.39
N ARG A 114 3.99 -2.66 -13.31
CA ARG A 114 3.50 -2.11 -12.05
C ARG A 114 2.40 -2.99 -11.42
N GLY A 115 1.54 -3.59 -12.24
CA GLY A 115 0.56 -4.57 -11.77
C GLY A 115 1.22 -5.79 -11.11
N ARG A 116 2.24 -6.37 -11.74
CA ARG A 116 3.03 -7.48 -11.17
C ARG A 116 3.71 -7.08 -9.85
N GLU A 117 4.23 -5.86 -9.78
CA GLU A 117 4.88 -5.33 -8.59
C GLU A 117 3.90 -5.21 -7.41
N ILE A 118 2.68 -4.71 -7.63
CA ILE A 118 1.65 -4.69 -6.59
C ILE A 118 1.30 -6.09 -6.10
N VAL A 119 1.14 -7.05 -7.01
CA VAL A 119 0.88 -8.45 -6.64
C VAL A 119 2.02 -9.01 -5.78
N ARG A 120 3.27 -8.72 -6.14
CA ARG A 120 4.45 -9.12 -5.36
C ARG A 120 4.42 -8.53 -3.95
N ARG A 121 4.16 -7.24 -3.82
CA ARG A 121 4.13 -6.51 -2.53
C ARG A 121 3.01 -7.00 -1.62
N ARG A 122 1.82 -7.27 -2.18
CA ARG A 122 0.72 -7.91 -1.43
C ARG A 122 1.10 -9.31 -0.95
N ARG A 123 1.75 -10.10 -1.80
CA ARG A 123 2.24 -11.44 -1.44
C ARG A 123 3.24 -11.37 -0.28
N GLU A 124 4.19 -10.45 -0.32
CA GLU A 124 5.16 -10.26 0.78
C GLU A 124 4.50 -9.99 2.13
N TYR A 125 3.40 -9.23 2.15
CA TYR A 125 2.60 -9.03 3.37
C TYR A 125 1.85 -10.32 3.76
N HIS A 126 1.15 -10.94 2.79
CA HIS A 126 0.33 -12.13 3.04
C HIS A 126 1.16 -13.33 3.50
N ASP A 127 2.39 -13.50 3.01
CA ASP A 127 3.29 -14.59 3.39
C ASP A 127 3.65 -14.51 4.89
N VAL A 128 3.89 -13.29 5.41
CA VAL A 128 4.13 -13.08 6.85
C VAL A 128 2.87 -13.40 7.65
N PHE A 129 1.71 -12.97 7.17
CA PHE A 129 0.44 -13.24 7.82
C PHE A 129 0.11 -14.75 7.85
N ALA A 130 0.40 -15.46 6.76
CA ALA A 130 0.25 -16.91 6.65
C ALA A 130 1.14 -17.64 7.65
N ALA A 131 2.41 -17.21 7.79
CA ALA A 131 3.33 -17.80 8.76
C ALA A 131 2.84 -17.66 10.22
N LEU A 132 2.14 -16.57 10.55
CA LEU A 132 1.51 -16.40 11.87
C LEU A 132 0.35 -17.37 12.08
N LEU A 133 -0.49 -17.59 11.06
CA LEU A 133 -1.56 -18.58 11.12
C LEU A 133 -1.01 -20.00 11.26
N GLU A 134 0.03 -20.35 10.49
CA GLU A 134 0.73 -21.64 10.60
C GLU A 134 1.34 -21.85 11.98
N ARG A 135 1.91 -20.79 12.57
CA ARG A 135 2.41 -20.84 13.95
C ARG A 135 1.28 -21.23 14.92
N GLY A 136 0.14 -20.57 14.87
CA GLY A 136 -0.97 -20.89 15.77
C GLY A 136 -1.59 -22.27 15.50
N GLN A 137 -1.58 -22.76 14.25
CA GLN A 137 -1.95 -24.14 13.94
C GLN A 137 -0.97 -25.16 14.56
N ARG A 138 0.34 -24.94 14.46
CA ARG A 138 1.36 -25.81 15.11
C ARG A 138 1.25 -25.79 16.63
N GLU A 139 0.87 -24.65 17.21
CA GLU A 139 0.61 -24.51 18.65
C GLU A 139 -0.73 -25.12 19.08
N GLY A 140 -1.51 -25.70 18.16
CA GLY A 140 -2.79 -26.36 18.44
C GLY A 140 -3.93 -25.40 18.77
N ARG A 141 -3.77 -24.10 18.49
CA ARG A 141 -4.75 -23.05 18.80
C ARG A 141 -5.81 -22.88 17.72
N TYR A 142 -5.44 -23.12 16.47
CA TYR A 142 -6.29 -22.86 15.31
C TYR A 142 -6.64 -24.15 14.58
N ARG A 143 -7.86 -24.17 14.02
CA ARG A 143 -8.34 -25.24 13.14
C ARG A 143 -7.47 -25.35 11.87
N THR A 144 -7.37 -26.55 11.33
CA THR A 144 -6.50 -26.89 10.18
C THR A 144 -7.25 -27.32 8.93
N ASP A 145 -8.57 -27.34 8.99
CA ASP A 145 -9.46 -27.78 7.91
C ASP A 145 -9.81 -26.68 6.89
N VAL A 146 -9.32 -25.46 7.09
CA VAL A 146 -9.42 -24.36 6.12
C VAL A 146 -8.05 -24.09 5.49
N PRO A 147 -7.90 -24.16 4.16
CA PRO A 147 -6.63 -23.85 3.50
C PRO A 147 -6.18 -22.41 3.76
N LEU A 148 -4.89 -22.22 4.08
CA LEU A 148 -4.33 -20.88 4.33
C LEU A 148 -4.52 -19.94 3.15
N ALA A 149 -4.45 -20.45 1.91
CA ALA A 149 -4.69 -19.67 0.70
C ALA A 149 -6.07 -19.01 0.66
N VAL A 150 -7.06 -19.52 1.40
CA VAL A 150 -8.40 -18.90 1.52
C VAL A 150 -8.38 -17.78 2.56
N LEU A 151 -7.53 -17.89 3.59
CA LEU A 151 -7.44 -16.95 4.70
C LEU A 151 -6.57 -15.72 4.37
N VAL A 152 -5.64 -15.85 3.42
CA VAL A 152 -4.63 -14.83 3.07
C VAL A 152 -4.67 -14.41 1.60
N ALA A 153 -5.84 -14.48 0.95
CA ALA A 153 -6.03 -14.14 -0.46
C ALA A 153 -5.99 -12.62 -0.77
#